data_AF-A0A7S0L0T0-F1
#
_entry.id   AF-A0A7S0L0T0-F1
#
_cell.length_a   1.000
_cell.length_b   1.000
_cell.length_c   1.000
_cell.angle_alpha   90.00
_cell.angle_beta   90.00
_cell.angle_gamma   90.00
#
_symmetry.space_group_name_H-M   'P 1'
#
loop_
_entity.id
_entity.type
_entity.pdbx_description
1 polymer ?
#
loop_
_entity_poly.entity_id
_entity_poly.type
_entity_poly.pdbx_seq_one_letter_code
_entity_poly.pdbx_strand_id
1 'polypeptide(L)'
;AYQQNNDLIVFSYAKAEQRAKEKKPANEFKELWVAKTYIQAEESFPTNRRRVGVAKSRRIMMSPVENAATTVMEKNEELKHKVDKVRKAPEGPVDVGPLSMILNGMIDAAVNGGTQKYIEAFLTKEFEEKADAKSLFMQKQLKNALRDQIRDLKDGLEVFGKRREESLKGLHEHLQ
;
A
#
# COMPACT_ATOMS: atom_id res chain seq x y z
N ALA A 1 -4.87 -6.02 17.13
CA ALA A 1 -3.53 -6.63 17.27
C ALA A 1 -3.60 -8.06 17.82
N TYR A 2 -4.20 -8.31 18.99
CA TYR A 2 -4.28 -9.67 19.58
C TYR A 2 -4.95 -10.72 18.66
N GLN A 3 -6.10 -10.39 18.05
CA GLN A 3 -6.81 -11.29 17.14
C GLN A 3 -6.09 -11.57 15.80
N GLN A 4 -5.10 -10.76 15.42
CA GLN A 4 -4.30 -10.99 14.21
C GLN A 4 -3.10 -11.90 14.48
N ASN A 5 -2.81 -12.22 15.75
CA ASN A 5 -1.60 -12.93 16.16
C ASN A 5 -1.88 -14.22 16.96
N ASN A 6 -3.15 -14.62 17.07
CA ASN A 6 -3.57 -15.83 17.75
C ASN A 6 -4.20 -16.80 16.74
N ASP A 7 -3.96 -18.10 16.91
CA ASP A 7 -4.35 -19.16 15.96
C ASP A 7 -3.78 -18.97 14.54
N LEU A 8 -2.56 -18.42 14.46
CA LEU A 8 -1.87 -18.20 13.20
C LEU A 8 -1.35 -19.52 12.62
N ILE A 9 -1.90 -19.92 11.47
CA ILE A 9 -1.45 -21.13 10.75
C ILE A 9 -0.88 -20.82 9.36
N VAL A 10 -1.19 -19.66 8.78
CA VAL A 10 -0.68 -19.23 7.48
C VAL A 10 0.19 -18.00 7.63
N PHE A 11 1.39 -18.08 7.09
CA PHE A 11 2.38 -17.00 7.01
C PHE A 11 2.57 -16.62 5.55
N SER A 12 2.96 -15.36 5.29
CA SER A 12 3.29 -14.95 3.93
C SER A 12 4.52 -14.06 3.91
N TYR A 13 5.31 -14.18 2.84
CA TYR A 13 6.38 -13.24 2.52
C TYR A 13 6.36 -12.91 1.03
N ALA A 14 6.82 -11.72 0.69
CA ALA A 14 6.89 -11.23 -0.67
C ALA A 14 8.35 -10.98 -1.05
N LYS A 15 8.73 -11.37 -2.28
CA LYS A 15 10.04 -11.08 -2.86
C LYS A 15 9.86 -10.37 -4.20
N ALA A 16 10.52 -9.22 -4.35
CA ALA A 16 10.59 -8.51 -5.62
C ALA A 16 11.50 -9.26 -6.61
N GLU A 17 11.02 -9.39 -7.84
CA GLU A 17 11.72 -10.00 -8.96
C GLU A 17 11.68 -9.04 -10.14
N GLN A 18 12.77 -8.31 -10.33
CA GLN A 18 12.97 -7.53 -11.55
C GLN A 18 13.24 -8.50 -12.71
N ARG A 19 12.37 -8.47 -13.72
CA ARG A 19 12.54 -9.27 -14.94
C ARG A 19 13.14 -8.46 -16.09
N ALA A 20 13.75 -7.33 -15.76
CA ALA A 20 14.32 -6.40 -16.71
C ALA A 20 15.47 -7.03 -17.48
N LYS A 21 15.43 -6.88 -18.82
CA LYS A 21 16.58 -7.23 -19.67
C LYS A 21 17.70 -6.19 -19.56
N GLU A 22 17.35 -4.96 -19.21
CA GLU A 22 18.28 -3.83 -19.08
C GLU A 22 18.72 -3.62 -17.63
N LYS A 23 19.98 -3.26 -17.42
CA LYS A 23 20.56 -3.03 -16.08
C LYS A 23 19.96 -1.81 -15.34
N LYS A 24 19.38 -0.85 -16.06
CA LYS A 24 18.74 0.36 -15.52
C LYS A 24 17.57 0.80 -16.42
N PRO A 25 16.38 0.21 -16.25
CA PRO A 25 15.21 0.63 -17.01
C PRO A 25 14.83 2.07 -16.65
N ALA A 26 14.35 2.83 -17.64
CA ALA A 26 13.86 4.20 -17.43
C ALA A 26 12.72 4.25 -16.40
N ASN A 27 11.90 3.20 -16.33
CA ASN A 27 10.88 3.02 -15.29
C ASN A 27 10.92 1.58 -14.78
N GLU A 28 11.55 1.39 -13.62
CA GLU A 28 11.70 0.10 -12.94
C GLU A 28 10.37 -0.60 -12.61
N PHE A 29 9.28 0.17 -12.48
CA PHE A 29 7.98 -0.39 -12.13
C PHE A 29 7.36 -1.18 -13.28
N LYS A 30 7.74 -0.95 -14.54
CA LYS A 30 7.21 -1.70 -15.69
C LYS A 30 7.55 -3.20 -15.64
N GLU A 31 8.65 -3.56 -14.98
CA GLU A 31 9.19 -4.93 -14.95
C GLU A 31 9.34 -5.48 -13.52
N LEU A 32 8.73 -4.80 -12.54
CA LEU A 32 8.74 -5.20 -11.14
C LEU A 32 7.66 -6.25 -10.86
N TRP A 33 8.03 -7.52 -10.97
CA TRP A 33 7.16 -8.62 -10.54
C TRP A 33 7.33 -8.87 -9.06
N VAL A 34 6.29 -9.37 -8.40
CA VAL A 34 6.35 -9.75 -6.99
C VAL A 34 5.91 -11.18 -6.82
N ALA A 35 6.77 -11.98 -6.20
CA ALA A 35 6.46 -13.34 -5.81
C ALA A 35 5.98 -13.36 -4.36
N LYS A 36 4.68 -13.59 -4.14
CA LYS A 36 4.11 -13.77 -2.80
C LYS A 36 4.00 -15.25 -2.49
N THR A 37 4.65 -15.68 -1.42
CA THR A 37 4.67 -17.07 -0.98
C THR A 37 3.89 -17.20 0.31
N TYR A 38 2.92 -18.11 0.32
CA TYR A 38 2.10 -18.46 1.47
C TYR A 38 2.57 -19.81 2.01
N ILE A 39 2.86 -19.85 3.30
CA ILE A 39 3.33 -21.03 4.02
C ILE A 39 2.28 -21.39 5.06
N GLN A 40 1.74 -22.59 4.99
CA GLN A 40 0.88 -23.15 6.01
C GLN A 40 1.73 -24.02 6.95
N ALA A 41 1.72 -23.70 8.24
CA ALA A 41 2.33 -24.52 9.28
C ALA A 41 1.49 -25.78 9.58
N GLU A 42 2.12 -26.82 10.11
CA GLU A 42 1.41 -28.06 10.55
C GLU A 42 0.54 -27.85 11.79
N GLU A 43 0.88 -26.85 12.62
CA GLU A 43 0.18 -26.48 13.85
C GLU A 43 -0.01 -24.95 13.88
N SER A 44 -1.07 -24.48 14.52
CA SER A 44 -1.28 -23.04 14.75
C SER A 44 -0.36 -22.50 15.84
N PHE A 45 -0.03 -21.21 15.75
CA PHE A 45 0.69 -20.48 16.79
C PHE A 45 -0.30 -19.73 17.70
N PRO A 46 -0.05 -19.70 19.03
CA PRO A 46 1.12 -20.25 19.72
C PRO A 46 1.07 -21.79 19.89
N THR A 47 2.24 -22.44 19.82
CA THR A 47 2.45 -23.87 20.13
C THR A 47 3.57 -24.00 21.16
N ASN A 48 3.73 -25.17 21.78
CA ASN A 48 4.81 -25.46 22.74
C ASN A 48 6.19 -25.62 22.08
N ARG A 49 6.27 -25.60 20.74
CA ARG A 49 7.52 -25.66 19.97
C ARG A 49 7.89 -24.30 19.41
N ARG A 50 9.19 -23.97 19.40
CA ARG A 50 9.70 -22.74 18.78
C ARG A 50 9.68 -22.77 17.25
N ARG A 51 9.57 -23.95 16.65
CA ARG A 51 9.55 -24.19 15.20
C ARG A 51 8.57 -25.32 14.91
N VAL A 52 7.80 -25.17 13.84
CA VAL A 52 6.83 -26.15 13.35
C VAL A 52 7.16 -26.44 11.89
N GLY A 53 6.86 -27.66 11.42
CA GLY A 53 7.01 -28.02 10.02
C GLY A 53 6.08 -27.22 9.10
N VAL A 54 6.40 -27.22 7.81
CA VAL A 54 5.56 -26.61 6.77
C VAL A 54 4.68 -27.69 6.15
N ALA A 55 3.37 -27.62 6.39
CA ALA A 55 2.40 -28.52 5.79
C ALA A 55 2.22 -28.27 4.30
N LYS A 56 2.10 -27.00 3.90
CA LYS A 56 1.86 -26.59 2.50
C LYS A 56 2.57 -25.28 2.19
N SER A 57 3.01 -25.14 0.95
CA SER A 57 3.54 -23.89 0.42
C SER A 57 2.90 -23.59 -0.93
N ARG A 58 2.45 -22.35 -1.13
CA ARG A 58 1.91 -21.86 -2.39
C ARG A 58 2.56 -20.55 -2.77
N ARG A 59 3.12 -20.50 -3.97
CA ARG A 59 3.71 -19.29 -4.54
C ARG A 59 2.78 -18.70 -5.60
N ILE A 60 2.53 -17.40 -5.52
CA ILE A 60 1.72 -16.63 -6.48
C ILE A 60 2.58 -15.51 -7.04
N MET A 61 2.58 -15.37 -8.36
CA MET A 61 3.22 -14.25 -9.05
C MET A 61 2.21 -13.14 -9.25
N MET A 62 2.56 -11.94 -8.82
CA MET A 62 1.83 -10.71 -9.09
C MET A 62 2.51 -9.97 -10.23
N SER A 63 1.73 -9.58 -11.23
CA SER A 63 2.23 -8.77 -12.33
C SER A 63 2.56 -7.35 -11.85
N PRO A 64 3.36 -6.57 -12.60
CA PRO A 64 3.73 -5.23 -12.18
C PRO A 64 2.54 -4.28 -11.98
N VAL A 65 1.53 -4.36 -12.85
CA VAL A 65 0.28 -3.59 -12.68
C VAL A 65 -0.56 -4.08 -11.49
N GLU A 66 -0.57 -5.38 -11.23
CA GLU A 66 -1.28 -5.97 -10.08
C GLU A 66 -0.63 -5.53 -8.77
N ASN A 67 0.72 -5.51 -8.74
CA ASN A 67 1.49 -5.00 -7.62
C ASN A 67 1.24 -3.51 -7.40
N ALA A 68 1.28 -2.68 -8.45
CA ALA A 68 1.00 -1.25 -8.36
C ALA A 68 -0.41 -0.98 -7.82
N ALA A 69 -1.43 -1.65 -8.37
CA ALA A 69 -2.81 -1.52 -7.92
C ALA A 69 -2.96 -1.89 -6.44
N THR A 70 -2.43 -3.06 -6.05
CA THR A 70 -2.50 -3.54 -4.66
C THR A 70 -1.79 -2.59 -3.70
N THR A 71 -0.61 -2.10 -4.08
CA THR A 71 0.18 -1.16 -3.27
C THR A 71 -0.60 0.13 -3.00
N VAL A 72 -1.23 0.72 -4.03
CA VAL A 72 -2.04 1.94 -3.85
C VAL A 72 -3.28 1.66 -3.00
N MET A 73 -3.96 0.54 -3.21
CA MET A 73 -5.13 0.16 -2.41
C MET A 73 -4.79 -0.04 -0.92
N GLU A 74 -3.76 -0.83 -0.62
CA GLU A 74 -3.30 -1.05 0.76
C GLU A 74 -2.90 0.25 1.45
N LYS A 75 -2.24 1.15 0.70
CA LYS A 75 -1.88 2.49 1.19
C LYS A 75 -3.11 3.33 1.50
N ASN A 76 -4.13 3.33 0.64
CA ASN A 76 -5.38 4.04 0.91
C ASN A 76 -6.10 3.49 2.14
N GLU A 77 -6.13 2.17 2.32
CA GLU A 77 -6.70 1.55 3.51
C GLU A 77 -5.94 1.94 4.79
N GLU A 78 -4.61 1.97 4.73
CA GLU A 78 -3.77 2.44 5.83
C GLU A 78 -4.12 3.89 6.19
N LEU A 79 -4.23 4.78 5.20
CA LEU A 79 -4.65 6.18 5.39
C LEU A 79 -6.02 6.26 6.05
N LYS A 80 -7.04 5.58 5.51
CA LYS A 80 -8.39 5.55 6.08
C LYS A 80 -8.38 5.13 7.54
N HIS A 81 -7.63 4.09 7.89
CA HIS A 81 -7.54 3.62 9.26
C HIS A 81 -6.91 4.68 10.19
N LYS A 82 -5.87 5.40 9.75
CA LYS A 82 -5.28 6.50 10.54
C LYS A 82 -6.24 7.67 10.70
N VAL A 83 -6.94 8.05 9.63
CA VAL A 83 -7.96 9.12 9.64
C VAL A 83 -9.07 8.76 10.62
N ASP A 84 -9.61 7.55 10.53
CA ASP A 84 -10.66 7.06 11.41
C ASP A 84 -10.25 7.05 12.87
N LYS A 85 -9.01 6.63 13.17
CA LYS A 85 -8.48 6.64 14.54
C LYS A 85 -8.47 8.06 15.13
N VAL A 86 -8.03 9.05 14.36
CA VAL A 86 -7.99 10.46 14.78
C VAL A 86 -9.40 11.05 14.88
N ARG A 87 -10.26 10.77 13.90
CA ARG A 87 -11.65 11.26 13.85
C ARG A 87 -12.48 10.76 15.04
N LYS A 88 -12.36 9.47 15.36
CA LYS A 88 -13.13 8.79 16.42
C LYS A 88 -12.52 8.98 17.80
N ALA A 89 -11.35 9.63 17.92
CA ALA A 89 -10.74 9.89 19.20
C ALA A 89 -11.62 10.86 20.02
N PRO A 90 -11.74 10.65 21.35
CA PRO A 90 -12.48 11.54 22.25
C PRO A 90 -12.07 13.02 22.10
N GLU A 91 -12.92 13.92 22.56
CA GLU A 91 -12.58 15.34 22.63
C GLU A 91 -11.32 15.56 23.49
N GLY A 92 -10.44 16.45 23.03
CA GLY A 92 -9.13 16.69 23.63
C GLY A 92 -7.95 16.29 22.73
N PRO A 93 -6.72 16.38 23.28
CA PRO A 93 -5.50 16.06 22.53
C PRO A 93 -5.49 14.62 22.03
N VAL A 94 -5.09 14.43 20.78
CA VAL A 94 -4.93 13.11 20.14
C VAL A 94 -3.60 13.07 19.41
N ASP A 95 -2.93 11.93 19.48
CA ASP A 95 -1.73 11.71 18.68
C ASP A 95 -2.07 11.66 17.18
N VAL A 96 -1.76 12.77 16.51
CA VAL A 96 -1.90 12.94 15.05
C VAL A 96 -0.64 12.55 14.28
N GLY A 97 0.48 12.24 14.95
CA GLY A 97 1.76 11.93 14.31
C GLY A 97 1.69 10.81 13.27
N PRO A 98 1.01 9.69 13.54
CA PRO A 98 0.83 8.63 12.54
C PRO A 98 0.03 9.08 11.31
N LEU A 99 -0.91 10.02 11.46
CA LEU A 99 -1.68 10.57 10.35
C LEU A 99 -0.85 11.59 9.56
N SER A 100 -0.12 12.49 10.23
CA SER A 100 0.73 13.46 9.55
C SER A 100 1.85 12.77 8.74
N MET A 101 2.45 11.71 9.29
CA MET A 101 3.51 10.96 8.61
C MET A 101 3.03 10.30 7.32
N ILE A 102 1.83 9.70 7.33
CA ILE A 102 1.29 9.05 6.13
C ILE A 102 0.83 10.08 5.09
N LEU A 103 0.22 11.20 5.51
CA LEU A 103 -0.15 12.30 4.62
C LEU A 103 1.08 12.89 3.93
N ASN A 104 2.11 13.23 4.71
CA ASN A 104 3.37 13.74 4.20
C ASN A 104 4.03 12.75 3.24
N GLY A 105 4.11 11.48 3.64
CA GLY A 105 4.70 10.43 2.82
C GLY A 105 3.98 10.20 1.49
N MET A 106 2.66 10.40 1.42
CA MET A 106 1.91 10.23 0.17
C MET A 106 1.96 11.48 -0.73
N ILE A 107 1.85 12.67 -0.13
CA ILE A 107 1.85 13.94 -0.86
C ILE A 107 3.26 14.20 -1.42
N ASP A 108 4.31 14.05 -0.61
CA ASP A 108 5.68 14.26 -1.05
C ASP A 108 6.20 13.14 -1.95
N ALA A 109 5.77 11.88 -1.77
CA ALA A 109 6.15 10.80 -2.69
C ALA A 109 5.47 10.92 -4.06
N ALA A 110 4.30 11.56 -4.14
CA ALA A 110 3.70 11.93 -5.43
C ALA A 110 4.59 12.94 -6.17
N VAL A 111 5.27 13.85 -5.44
CA VAL A 111 6.26 14.78 -5.99
C VAL A 111 7.57 14.08 -6.38
N ASN A 112 8.02 13.11 -5.58
CA ASN A 112 9.26 12.34 -5.83
C ASN A 112 9.09 11.12 -6.77
N GLY A 113 7.93 10.99 -7.42
CA GLY A 113 7.74 10.12 -8.58
C GLY A 113 7.13 8.73 -8.30
N GLY A 114 6.67 8.41 -7.09
CA GLY A 114 6.10 7.09 -6.80
C GLY A 114 4.82 6.80 -7.62
N THR A 115 3.77 7.58 -7.38
CA THR A 115 2.50 7.46 -8.10
C THR A 115 2.63 7.84 -9.58
N GLN A 116 3.43 8.86 -9.88
CA GLN A 116 3.67 9.31 -11.24
C GLN A 116 4.28 8.20 -12.11
N LYS A 117 5.26 7.44 -11.58
CA LYS A 117 5.84 6.29 -12.29
C LYS A 117 4.80 5.19 -12.58
N TYR A 118 3.79 4.98 -11.73
CA TYR A 118 2.70 4.05 -12.04
C TYR A 118 1.81 4.55 -13.17
N ILE A 119 1.51 5.85 -13.20
CA ILE A 119 0.73 6.47 -14.27
C ILE A 119 1.46 6.32 -15.61
N GLU A 120 2.75 6.67 -15.65
CA GLU A 120 3.59 6.55 -16.84
C GLU A 120 3.84 5.10 -17.28
N ALA A 121 3.82 4.16 -16.33
CA ALA A 121 4.01 2.75 -16.61
C ALA A 121 2.74 2.09 -17.19
N PHE A 122 1.59 2.35 -16.58
CA PHE A 122 0.40 1.51 -16.75
C PHE A 122 -0.84 2.27 -17.25
N LEU A 123 -0.93 3.59 -17.10
CA LEU A 123 -2.09 4.37 -17.55
C LEU A 123 -1.83 5.01 -18.93
N THR A 124 -1.30 4.22 -19.86
CA THR A 124 -0.98 4.64 -21.23
C THR A 124 -1.74 3.78 -22.25
N LYS A 125 -1.99 4.33 -23.45
CA LYS A 125 -2.60 3.57 -24.56
C LYS A 125 -1.75 2.37 -24.98
N GLU A 126 -0.42 2.54 -24.99
CA GLU A 126 0.52 1.47 -25.33
C GLU A 126 0.37 0.26 -24.39
N PHE A 127 0.14 0.51 -23.09
CA PHE A 127 -0.13 -0.58 -22.15
C PHE A 127 -1.45 -1.27 -22.48
N GLU A 128 -2.52 -0.51 -22.76
CA GLU A 128 -3.84 -1.06 -23.09
C GLU A 128 -3.83 -1.97 -24.33
N GLU A 129 -3.07 -1.60 -25.36
CA GLU A 129 -2.95 -2.36 -26.61
C GLU A 129 -2.23 -3.71 -26.44
N LYS A 130 -1.32 -3.81 -25.45
CA LYS A 130 -0.48 -5.00 -25.23
C LYS A 130 -0.95 -5.86 -24.05
N ALA A 131 -1.80 -5.33 -23.18
CA ALA A 131 -2.21 -5.98 -21.93
C ALA A 131 -3.25 -7.09 -22.16
N ASP A 132 -3.13 -8.16 -21.37
CA ASP A 132 -4.17 -9.18 -21.29
C ASP A 132 -5.39 -8.70 -20.46
N ALA A 133 -6.48 -9.46 -20.50
CA ALA A 133 -7.73 -9.11 -19.80
C ALA A 133 -7.53 -8.92 -18.28
N LYS A 134 -6.66 -9.73 -17.65
CA LYS A 134 -6.36 -9.63 -16.22
C LYS A 134 -5.64 -8.30 -15.93
N SER A 135 -4.66 -7.95 -16.75
CA SER A 135 -3.85 -6.74 -16.62
C SER A 135 -4.68 -5.49 -16.87
N LEU A 136 -5.60 -5.50 -17.84
CA LEU A 136 -6.58 -4.43 -18.07
C LEU A 136 -7.53 -4.26 -16.88
N PHE A 137 -8.00 -5.37 -16.29
CA PHE A 137 -8.80 -5.30 -15.07
C PHE A 137 -8.01 -4.63 -13.93
N MET A 138 -6.76 -5.05 -13.69
CA MET A 138 -5.92 -4.46 -12.66
C MET A 138 -5.55 -2.99 -12.94
N GLN A 139 -5.36 -2.62 -14.21
CA GLN A 139 -5.17 -1.23 -14.63
C GLN A 139 -6.39 -0.36 -14.25
N LYS A 140 -7.60 -0.87 -14.47
CA LYS A 140 -8.84 -0.20 -14.03
C LYS A 140 -8.91 -0.07 -12.51
N GLN A 141 -8.51 -1.11 -11.77
CA GLN A 141 -8.43 -1.05 -10.30
C GLN A 141 -7.42 0.00 -9.84
N LEU A 142 -6.22 0.05 -10.42
CA LEU A 142 -5.22 1.07 -10.14
C LEU A 142 -5.78 2.48 -10.38
N LYS A 143 -6.44 2.71 -11.52
CA LYS A 143 -7.06 4.00 -11.86
C LYS A 143 -8.12 4.42 -10.83
N ASN A 144 -8.93 3.48 -10.34
CA ASN A 144 -9.91 3.75 -9.30
C ASN A 144 -9.25 4.04 -7.95
N ALA A 145 -8.28 3.22 -7.55
CA ALA A 145 -7.54 3.40 -6.30
C ALA A 145 -6.83 4.76 -6.26
N LEU A 146 -6.25 5.23 -7.37
CA LEU A 146 -5.65 6.57 -7.44
C LEU A 146 -6.68 7.70 -7.29
N ARG A 147 -7.89 7.54 -7.81
CA ARG A 147 -8.97 8.52 -7.62
C ARG A 147 -9.46 8.54 -6.17
N ASP A 148 -9.60 7.37 -5.57
CA ASP A 148 -10.00 7.23 -4.17
C ASP A 148 -8.93 7.84 -3.27
N GLN A 149 -7.65 7.61 -3.57
CA GLN A 149 -6.52 8.19 -2.83
C GLN A 149 -6.61 9.72 -2.76
N ILE A 150 -6.96 10.40 -3.86
CA ILE A 150 -7.14 11.87 -3.85
C ILE A 150 -8.26 12.30 -2.90
N ARG A 151 -9.37 11.54 -2.86
CA ARG A 151 -10.49 11.83 -1.95
C ARG A 151 -10.11 11.59 -0.50
N ASP A 152 -9.45 10.47 -0.23
CA ASP A 152 -9.02 10.06 1.11
C ASP A 152 -7.93 11.01 1.66
N LEU A 153 -7.03 11.50 0.82
CA LEU A 153 -6.02 12.51 1.20
C LEU A 153 -6.66 13.84 1.60
N LYS A 154 -7.67 14.31 0.84
CA LYS A 154 -8.41 15.54 1.18
C LYS A 154 -9.12 15.41 2.53
N ASP A 155 -9.81 14.30 2.73
CA ASP A 155 -10.49 14.01 4.00
C ASP A 155 -9.48 13.90 5.16
N GLY A 156 -8.34 13.25 4.93
CA GLY A 156 -7.27 13.15 5.91
C GLY A 156 -6.64 14.49 6.28
N LEU A 157 -6.41 15.38 5.31
CA LEU A 157 -5.92 16.74 5.55
C LEU A 157 -6.93 17.58 6.34
N GLU A 158 -8.23 17.43 6.08
CA GLU A 158 -9.27 18.12 6.84
C GLU A 158 -9.30 17.64 8.30
N VAL A 159 -9.28 16.32 8.53
CA VAL A 159 -9.25 15.75 9.87
C VAL A 159 -7.98 16.14 10.62
N PHE A 160 -6.82 16.08 9.95
CA PHE A 160 -5.55 16.52 10.51
C PHE A 160 -5.59 18.00 10.90
N GLY A 161 -6.07 18.88 10.01
CA GLY A 161 -6.19 20.31 10.27
C GLY A 161 -7.09 20.65 11.47
N LYS A 162 -8.17 19.89 11.68
CA LYS A 162 -9.08 20.09 12.83
C LYS A 162 -8.53 19.60 14.17
N ARG A 163 -7.67 18.58 14.15
CA ARG A 163 -7.22 17.86 15.36
C ARG A 163 -5.76 18.11 15.72
N ARG A 164 -5.00 18.81 14.88
CA ARG A 164 -3.59 19.14 15.12
C ARG A 164 -3.40 20.16 16.24
N GLU A 165 -2.18 20.15 16.79
CA GLU A 165 -1.68 21.21 17.63
C GLU A 165 -1.19 22.40 16.78
N GLU A 166 -1.01 23.57 17.41
CA GLU A 166 -0.56 24.78 16.72
C GLU A 166 0.88 24.65 16.20
N SER A 167 1.72 23.87 16.88
CA SER A 167 3.08 23.53 16.45
C SER A 167 3.14 22.87 15.07
N LEU A 168 2.07 22.18 14.67
CA LEU A 168 1.97 21.47 13.39
C LEU A 168 1.29 22.28 12.28
N LYS A 169 1.04 23.59 12.50
CA LYS A 169 0.42 24.46 11.51
C LYS A 169 1.20 24.56 10.21
N GLY A 170 2.50 24.81 10.30
CA GLY A 170 3.35 24.93 9.11
C GLY A 170 3.38 23.64 8.28
N LEU A 171 3.29 22.47 8.91
CA LEU A 171 3.20 21.20 8.20
C LEU A 171 1.85 21.06 7.48
N HIS A 172 0.75 21.44 8.13
CA HIS A 172 -0.58 21.39 7.51
C HIS A 172 -0.66 22.32 6.30
N GLU A 173 -0.15 23.55 6.40
CA GLU A 173 -0.10 24.52 5.30
C GLU A 173 0.77 24.04 4.13
N HIS A 174 1.89 23.36 4.42
CA HIS A 174 2.75 22.78 3.39
C HIS A 174 2.05 21.67 2.58
N LEU A 175 1.18 20.90 3.22
CA LEU A 175 0.50 19.75 2.62
C LEU A 175 -0.82 20.07 1.92
N GLN A 176 -1.31 21.31 2.00
CA GLN A 176 -2.54 21.78 1.31
C GLN A 176 -2.28 22.16 -0.15
#